data_AF-A0A940I2N8-F1
#
_entry.id   AF-A0A940I2N8-F1
#
_cell.length_a   1.000
_cell.length_b   1.000
_cell.length_c   1.000
_cell.angle_alpha   90.00
_cell.angle_beta   90.00
_cell.angle_gamma   90.00
#
_symmetry.space_group_name_H-M   'P 1'
#
loop_
_entity.id
_entity.type
_entity.pdbx_description
1 polymer ?
#
loop_
_entity_poly.entity_id
_entity_poly.type
_entity_poly.pdbx_seq_one_letter_code
_entity_poly.pdbx_strand_id
1 'polypeptide(L)'
;MSFLLLTIATSITLYVITKSFLYLFLISIGVYYLIRRNSKLESFLSLTFVLMIALALFSKLKGYDPKGLNMFFYASFTSILYDLFKKFYWSIPFFGLLGIGISLVGSIKYSTWGYLFGFLIIPIFLREFKKRGNNVENLDSSSRSRKEDEI
;
A
#
# COMPACT_ATOMS: atom_id res chain seq x y z
N MET A 1 -13.85 3.17 11.49
CA MET A 1 -13.48 3.22 12.92
C MET A 1 -12.27 2.32 13.20
N SER A 2 -12.35 1.01 12.93
CA SER A 2 -11.28 0.02 13.22
C SER A 2 -9.93 0.32 12.53
N PHE A 3 -9.96 0.82 11.29
CA PHE A 3 -8.74 1.15 10.54
C PHE A 3 -7.93 2.33 11.13
N LEU A 4 -8.63 3.33 11.68
CA LEU A 4 -7.98 4.49 12.28
C LEU A 4 -7.28 4.10 13.59
N LEU A 5 -7.92 3.26 14.40
CA LEU A 5 -7.31 2.65 15.59
C LEU A 5 -6.05 1.85 15.22
N LEU A 6 -6.10 1.04 14.16
CA LEU A 6 -4.92 0.32 13.67
C LEU A 6 -3.80 1.28 13.27
N THR A 7 -4.13 2.37 12.57
CA THR A 7 -3.14 3.36 12.12
C THR A 7 -2.48 4.06 13.30
N ILE A 8 -3.26 4.47 14.30
CA ILE A 8 -2.75 5.09 15.53
C ILE A 8 -1.84 4.11 16.29
N ALA A 9 -2.31 2.88 16.51
CA ALA A 9 -1.53 1.85 17.18
C ALA A 9 -0.21 1.58 16.46
N THR A 10 -0.27 1.39 15.14
CA THR A 10 0.91 1.17 14.28
C THR A 10 1.91 2.31 14.41
N SER A 11 1.43 3.54 14.29
CA SER A 11 2.24 4.76 14.38
C SER A 11 2.95 4.88 15.73
N ILE A 12 2.26 4.62 16.83
CA ILE A 12 2.83 4.66 18.19
C ILE A 12 3.86 3.54 18.36
N THR A 13 3.55 2.31 17.94
CA THR A 13 4.47 1.17 18.02
C THR A 13 5.75 1.44 17.24
N LEU A 14 5.65 1.96 16.02
CA LEU A 14 6.80 2.33 15.19
C LEU A 14 7.63 3.45 15.82
N TYR A 15 6.99 4.47 16.39
CA TYR A 15 7.69 5.53 17.10
C TYR A 15 8.48 5.00 18.30
N VAL A 16 7.89 4.11 19.10
CA VAL A 16 8.57 3.52 20.27
C VAL A 16 9.76 2.63 19.87
N ILE A 17 9.66 1.93 18.73
CA ILE A 17 10.73 1.03 18.27
C ILE A 17 11.86 1.81 17.59
N THR A 18 11.53 2.69 16.65
CA THR A 18 12.52 3.35 15.79
C THR A 18 12.95 4.71 16.33
N LYS A 19 12.25 5.27 17.34
CA LYS A 19 12.46 6.61 17.90
C LYS A 19 12.43 7.75 16.88
N SER A 20 11.79 7.54 15.73
CA SER A 20 11.71 8.52 14.64
C SER A 20 10.31 9.14 14.56
N PHE A 21 10.27 10.47 14.58
CA PHE A 21 9.03 11.26 14.47
C PHE A 21 8.34 11.10 13.11
N LEU A 22 9.04 10.66 12.07
CA LEU A 22 8.47 10.47 10.74
C LEU A 22 7.29 9.51 10.75
N TYR A 23 7.34 8.46 11.58
CA TYR A 23 6.27 7.47 11.68
C TYR A 23 4.97 8.03 12.27
N LEU A 24 5.00 9.16 13.00
CA LEU A 24 3.78 9.81 13.50
C LEU A 24 2.89 10.35 12.38
N PHE A 25 3.47 10.67 11.22
CA PHE A 25 2.70 11.12 10.06
C PHE A 25 1.80 10.04 9.46
N LEU A 26 1.98 8.77 9.81
CA LEU A 26 1.08 7.68 9.40
C LEU A 26 -0.36 7.94 9.88
N ILE A 27 -0.54 8.62 11.03
CA ILE A 27 -1.87 8.98 11.56
C ILE A 27 -2.65 9.83 10.56
N SER A 28 -2.00 10.79 9.90
CA SER A 28 -2.63 11.65 8.88
C SER A 28 -3.18 10.83 7.70
N ILE A 29 -2.48 9.75 7.34
CA ILE A 29 -2.93 8.81 6.30
C ILE A 29 -4.20 8.08 6.74
N GLY A 30 -4.24 7.62 8.00
CA GLY A 30 -5.42 6.99 8.59
C GLY A 30 -6.64 7.91 8.61
N VAL A 31 -6.44 9.19 8.95
CA VAL A 31 -7.50 10.21 8.92
C VAL A 31 -7.99 10.47 7.50
N TYR A 32 -7.08 10.57 6.52
CA TYR A 32 -7.44 10.77 5.11
C TYR A 32 -8.38 9.66 4.59
N TYR A 33 -8.03 8.40 4.84
CA TYR A 33 -8.83 7.27 4.38
C TYR A 33 -10.16 7.13 5.13
N LEU A 34 -10.23 7.53 6.41
CA LEU A 34 -11.50 7.60 7.14
C LEU A 34 -12.53 8.50 6.44
N ILE A 35 -12.08 9.64 5.90
CA ILE A 35 -12.93 10.59 5.20
C ILE A 35 -13.31 10.05 3.81
N ARG A 36 -12.36 9.45 3.10
CA ARG A 36 -12.57 8.97 1.72
C ARG A 36 -13.40 7.69 1.62
N ARG A 37 -13.50 6.90 2.71
CA ARG A 37 -14.21 5.61 2.80
C ARG A 37 -13.90 4.64 1.66
N ASN A 38 -12.61 4.52 1.29
CA ASN A 38 -12.19 3.61 0.24
C ASN A 38 -11.76 2.25 0.83
N SER A 39 -12.74 1.36 1.02
CA SER A 39 -12.56 0.06 1.69
C SER A 39 -11.49 -0.85 1.06
N LYS A 40 -11.24 -0.75 -0.25
CA LYS A 40 -10.21 -1.54 -0.93
C LYS A 40 -8.80 -1.07 -0.55
N LEU A 41 -8.54 0.24 -0.64
CA LEU A 41 -7.24 0.80 -0.29
C LEU A 41 -6.97 0.73 1.21
N GLU A 42 -8.00 0.87 2.05
CA GLU A 42 -7.90 0.63 3.48
C GLU A 42 -7.38 -0.79 3.79
N SER A 43 -7.81 -1.80 3.04
CA SER A 43 -7.34 -3.19 3.22
C SER A 43 -5.87 -3.38 2.81
N PHE A 44 -5.40 -2.69 1.77
CA PHE A 44 -3.99 -2.73 1.39
C PHE A 44 -3.09 -1.95 2.35
N LEU A 45 -3.55 -0.80 2.85
CA LEU A 45 -2.82 -0.06 3.87
C LEU A 45 -2.76 -0.84 5.19
N SER A 46 -3.86 -1.48 5.60
CA SER A 46 -3.88 -2.24 6.85
C SER A 46 -2.86 -3.38 6.81
N LEU A 47 -2.78 -4.08 5.68
CA LEU A 47 -1.73 -5.05 5.42
C LEU A 47 -0.34 -4.41 5.53
N THR A 48 -0.12 -3.28 4.85
CA THR A 48 1.15 -2.54 4.88
C THR A 48 1.57 -2.18 6.30
N PHE A 49 0.64 -1.73 7.13
CA PHE A 49 0.86 -1.39 8.54
C PHE A 49 1.22 -2.60 9.40
N VAL A 50 0.53 -3.73 9.21
CA VAL A 50 0.88 -4.98 9.89
C VAL A 50 2.29 -5.43 9.52
N LEU A 51 2.67 -5.32 8.24
CA LEU A 51 4.04 -5.63 7.80
C LEU A 51 5.09 -4.68 8.40
N MET A 52 4.79 -3.37 8.49
CA MET A 52 5.67 -2.41 9.15
C MET A 52 5.90 -2.76 10.62
N ILE A 53 4.83 -3.09 11.36
CA ILE A 53 4.95 -3.51 12.77
C ILE A 53 5.81 -4.77 12.87
N ALA A 54 5.52 -5.78 12.05
CA ALA A 54 6.29 -7.03 12.05
C ALA A 54 7.77 -6.76 11.79
N LEU A 55 8.10 -5.97 10.76
CA LEU A 55 9.48 -5.63 10.43
C LEU A 55 10.17 -4.84 11.55
N ALA A 56 9.48 -3.86 12.15
CA ALA A 56 10.02 -3.08 13.27
C ALA A 56 10.34 -3.99 14.47
N LEU A 57 9.43 -4.89 14.83
CA LEU A 57 9.65 -5.88 15.89
C LEU A 57 10.81 -6.82 15.57
N PHE A 58 10.88 -7.34 14.34
CA PHE A 58 11.98 -8.20 13.92
C PHE A 58 13.33 -7.47 13.93
N SER A 59 13.37 -6.21 13.49
CA SER A 59 14.58 -5.37 13.53
C SER A 59 15.07 -5.19 14.96
N LYS A 60 14.18 -4.90 15.91
CA LYS A 60 14.54 -4.73 17.33
C LYS A 60 15.01 -6.02 17.99
N LEU A 61 14.39 -7.16 17.66
CA LEU A 61 14.70 -8.45 18.27
C LEU A 61 15.98 -9.10 17.73
N LYS A 62 16.31 -8.88 16.45
CA LYS A 62 17.45 -9.52 15.78
C LYS A 62 18.58 -8.56 15.39
N GLY A 63 18.44 -7.26 15.64
CA GLY A 63 19.48 -6.26 15.36
C GLY A 63 19.70 -5.95 13.88
N TYR A 64 18.70 -6.18 13.03
CA TYR A 64 18.80 -5.90 11.59
C TYR A 64 18.45 -4.45 11.25
N ASP A 65 19.12 -3.92 10.24
CA ASP A 65 18.87 -2.58 9.71
C ASP A 65 17.49 -2.53 9.00
N PRO A 66 16.51 -1.72 9.48
CA PRO A 66 15.13 -1.74 8.99
C PRO A 66 14.97 -0.99 7.66
N LYS A 67 15.81 -1.25 6.66
CA LYS A 67 15.77 -0.57 5.35
C LYS A 67 14.42 -0.70 4.64
N GLY A 68 13.72 -1.82 4.81
CA GLY A 68 12.37 -2.04 4.28
C GLY A 68 11.29 -1.17 4.93
N LEU A 69 11.53 -0.65 6.14
CA LEU A 69 10.54 0.14 6.90
C LEU A 69 10.28 1.49 6.22
N ASN A 70 11.34 2.13 5.74
CA ASN A 70 11.25 3.36 4.96
C ASN A 70 10.48 3.15 3.66
N MET A 71 10.65 2.00 3.00
CA MET A 71 9.94 1.69 1.74
C MET A 71 8.44 1.50 1.94
N PHE A 72 8.03 0.84 3.03
CA PHE A 72 6.61 0.77 3.40
C PHE A 72 6.02 2.12 3.81
N PHE A 73 6.84 2.97 4.44
CA PHE A 73 6.44 4.34 4.72
C PHE A 73 6.17 5.11 3.43
N TYR A 74 7.09 5.09 2.46
CA TYR A 74 6.88 5.73 1.15
C TYR A 74 5.72 5.11 0.36
N ALA A 75 5.51 3.79 0.46
CA ALA A 75 4.36 3.10 -0.12
C ALA A 75 3.05 3.67 0.46
N SER A 76 2.96 3.84 1.78
CA SER A 76 1.77 4.38 2.44
C SER A 76 1.42 5.78 1.94
N PHE A 77 2.42 6.65 1.71
CA PHE A 77 2.22 7.98 1.13
C PHE A 77 1.84 7.94 -0.35
N THR A 78 2.47 7.10 -1.15
CA THR A 78 2.11 6.94 -2.57
C THR A 78 0.71 6.38 -2.76
N SER A 79 0.17 5.65 -1.78
CA SER A 79 -1.25 5.27 -1.80
C SER A 79 -2.18 6.48 -1.76
N ILE A 80 -1.84 7.55 -1.02
CA ILE A 80 -2.64 8.79 -1.02
C ILE A 80 -2.59 9.41 -2.41
N LEU A 81 -1.41 9.50 -3.03
CA LEU A 81 -1.28 10.04 -4.39
C LEU A 81 -2.10 9.20 -5.39
N TYR A 82 -2.08 7.87 -5.26
CA TYR A 82 -2.89 6.98 -6.08
C TYR A 82 -4.39 7.28 -5.95
N ASP A 83 -4.88 7.45 -4.71
CA ASP A 83 -6.30 7.75 -4.47
C ASP A 83 -6.69 9.18 -4.89
N LEU A 84 -5.75 10.13 -4.83
CA LEU A 84 -5.97 11.52 -5.21
C LEU A 84 -6.07 11.70 -6.72
N PHE A 85 -5.14 11.10 -7.48
CA PHE A 85 -5.11 11.25 -8.93
C PHE A 85 -6.10 10.34 -9.66
N LYS A 86 -6.57 9.25 -9.03
CA LYS A 86 -7.45 8.22 -9.62
C LYS A 86 -6.96 7.66 -10.97
N LYS A 87 -5.73 7.98 -11.38
CA LYS A 87 -5.11 7.57 -12.63
C LYS A 87 -4.42 6.23 -12.43
N PHE A 88 -4.65 5.34 -13.38
CA PHE A 88 -4.15 3.97 -13.38
C PHE A 88 -2.64 3.86 -13.20
N TYR A 89 -1.87 4.72 -13.85
CA TYR A 89 -0.40 4.76 -13.76
C TYR A 89 0.13 5.06 -12.36
N TRP A 90 -0.67 5.70 -11.49
CA TRP A 90 -0.26 6.02 -10.12
C TRP A 90 -0.37 4.83 -9.16
N SER A 91 -0.94 3.70 -9.60
CA SER A 91 -0.90 2.44 -8.82
C SER A 91 0.49 1.79 -8.85
N ILE A 92 1.23 1.98 -9.95
CA ILE A 92 2.56 1.40 -10.17
C ILE A 92 3.54 1.76 -9.04
N PRO A 93 3.71 3.02 -8.63
CA PRO A 93 4.64 3.35 -7.54
C PRO A 93 4.19 2.75 -6.20
N PHE A 94 2.89 2.69 -5.91
CA PHE A 94 2.37 2.08 -4.68
C PHE A 94 2.73 0.60 -4.60
N PHE A 95 2.34 -0.17 -5.61
CA PHE A 95 2.59 -1.61 -5.65
C PHE A 95 4.07 -1.95 -5.82
N GLY A 96 4.82 -1.13 -6.56
CA GLY A 96 6.27 -1.26 -6.70
C GLY A 96 7.00 -1.10 -5.37
N LEU A 97 6.71 -0.01 -4.62
CA LEU A 97 7.31 0.23 -3.31
C LEU A 97 6.91 -0.83 -2.28
N LEU A 98 5.66 -1.28 -2.32
CA LEU A 98 5.17 -2.36 -1.46
C LEU A 98 5.86 -3.68 -1.80
N GLY A 99 6.01 -4.00 -3.08
CA GLY A 99 6.73 -5.18 -3.58
C GLY A 99 8.20 -5.20 -3.19
N ILE A 100 8.91 -4.07 -3.37
CA ILE A 100 10.32 -3.94 -2.96
C ILE A 100 10.43 -4.03 -1.43
N GLY A 101 9.52 -3.40 -0.69
CA GLY A 101 9.46 -3.51 0.77
C GLY A 101 9.36 -4.96 1.22
N ILE A 102 8.42 -5.73 0.66
CA ILE A 102 8.23 -7.16 0.95
C ILE A 102 9.47 -7.98 0.54
N SER A 103 10.04 -7.69 -0.62
CA SER A 103 11.25 -8.35 -1.11
C SER A 103 12.43 -8.16 -0.15
N LEU A 104 12.63 -6.95 0.38
CA LEU A 104 13.70 -6.66 1.35
C LEU A 104 13.44 -7.30 2.71
N VAL A 105 12.17 -7.38 3.14
CA VAL A 105 11.82 -8.13 4.37
C VAL A 105 12.12 -9.61 4.19
N GLY A 106 11.73 -10.17 3.04
CA GLY A 106 11.97 -11.57 2.71
C GLY A 106 13.46 -11.90 2.65
N SER A 107 14.26 -11.02 2.04
CA SER A 107 15.71 -11.25 1.89
C SER A 107 16.47 -11.26 3.21
N ILE A 108 15.98 -10.55 4.24
CA ILE A 108 16.60 -10.58 5.58
C ILE A 108 16.56 -11.99 6.20
N LYS A 109 15.50 -12.76 5.96
CA LYS A 109 15.34 -14.10 6.55
C LYS A 109 15.71 -15.24 5.59
N TYR A 110 15.48 -15.07 4.29
CA TYR A 110 15.59 -16.13 3.29
C TYR A 110 16.62 -15.82 2.18
N SER A 111 17.43 -14.77 2.34
CA SER A 111 18.47 -14.36 1.39
C SER A 111 17.92 -14.27 -0.05
N THR A 112 18.48 -15.01 -1.01
CA THR A 112 18.08 -15.02 -2.44
C THR A 112 16.61 -15.42 -2.66
N TRP A 113 16.09 -16.38 -1.90
CA TRP A 113 14.69 -16.82 -2.00
C TRP A 113 13.73 -15.78 -1.42
N GLY A 114 14.23 -14.93 -0.53
CA GLY A 114 13.50 -13.82 0.04
C GLY A 114 13.07 -12.76 -0.98
N TYR A 115 13.88 -12.55 -2.02
CA TYR A 115 13.55 -11.60 -3.09
C TYR A 115 12.33 -12.05 -3.91
N LEU A 116 12.07 -13.36 -3.97
CA LEU A 116 10.91 -13.91 -4.68
C LEU A 116 9.58 -13.60 -3.96
N PHE A 117 9.60 -13.24 -2.67
CA PHE A 117 8.37 -12.77 -2.01
C PHE A 117 7.85 -11.47 -2.60
N GLY A 118 8.71 -10.62 -3.18
CA GLY A 118 8.28 -9.44 -3.92
C GLY A 118 7.45 -9.78 -5.15
N PHE A 119 7.68 -10.94 -5.78
CA PHE A 119 6.88 -11.42 -6.92
C PHE A 119 5.46 -11.81 -6.52
N LEU A 120 5.17 -12.04 -5.24
CA LEU A 120 3.83 -12.38 -4.75
C LEU A 120 2.85 -11.19 -4.91
N ILE A 121 3.36 -9.96 -5.02
CA ILE A 121 2.57 -8.76 -5.33
C ILE A 121 2.08 -8.77 -6.79
N ILE A 122 2.82 -9.38 -7.71
CA ILE A 122 2.54 -9.31 -9.16
C ILE A 122 1.15 -9.85 -9.53
N PRO A 123 0.69 -11.03 -9.08
CA PRO A 123 -0.65 -11.51 -9.40
C PRO A 123 -1.75 -10.63 -8.80
N ILE A 124 -1.50 -10.05 -7.61
CA ILE A 124 -2.42 -9.10 -6.96
C ILE A 124 -2.49 -7.82 -7.80
N PHE A 125 -1.34 -7.31 -8.24
CA PHE A 125 -1.22 -6.15 -9.13
C PHE A 125 -1.93 -6.39 -10.45
N LEU A 126 -1.67 -7.49 -11.15
CA LEU A 126 -2.33 -7.87 -12.42
C LEU A 126 -3.85 -7.97 -12.29
N ARG A 127 -4.34 -8.51 -11.17
CA ARG A 127 -5.78 -8.60 -10.89
C ARG A 127 -6.39 -7.20 -10.69
N GLU A 128 -5.71 -6.32 -9.97
CA GLU A 128 -6.10 -4.92 -9.80
C GLU A 128 -6.08 -4.17 -11.14
N PHE A 129 -5.05 -4.44 -11.96
CA PHE A 129 -4.81 -3.87 -13.28
C PHE A 129 -5.95 -4.21 -14.25
N LYS A 130 -6.28 -5.50 -14.37
CA LYS A 130 -7.35 -6.00 -15.25
C LYS A 130 -8.73 -5.47 -14.84
N LYS A 131 -9.00 -5.39 -13.53
CA LYS A 131 -10.32 -4.94 -13.03
C LYS A 131 -10.57 -3.45 -13.27
N ARG A 132 -9.52 -2.62 -13.38
CA ARG A 132 -9.64 -1.17 -13.64
C ARG A 132 -9.53 -0.82 -15.11
N GLY A 133 -8.75 -1.55 -15.92
CA GLY A 133 -8.77 -1.44 -17.38
C GLY A 133 -10.18 -1.65 -17.95
N ASN A 134 -10.85 -2.73 -17.53
CA ASN A 134 -12.22 -3.00 -17.97
C ASN A 134 -13.26 -1.93 -17.54
N ASN A 135 -13.02 -1.16 -16.47
CA ASN A 135 -13.96 -0.11 -16.06
C ASN A 135 -13.85 1.15 -16.93
N VAL A 136 -12.66 1.44 -17.47
CA VAL A 136 -12.47 2.53 -18.42
C VAL A 136 -13.10 2.18 -19.77
N GLU A 137 -12.96 0.93 -20.21
CA GLU A 137 -13.55 0.43 -21.46
C GLU A 137 -15.10 0.40 -21.40
N ASN A 138 -15.69 0.02 -20.26
CA ASN A 138 -17.14 0.01 -20.08
C ASN A 138 -17.77 1.41 -19.96
N LEU A 139 -17.00 2.41 -19.51
CA LEU A 139 -17.45 3.81 -19.50
C LEU A 139 -17.45 4.41 -20.92
N ASP A 140 -16.52 3.98 -21.78
CA ASP A 140 -16.42 4.44 -23.16
C ASP A 140 -17.41 3.72 -24.10
N SER A 141 -17.77 2.47 -23.79
CA SER A 141 -18.83 1.75 -24.52
C SER A 141 -20.24 2.23 -24.15
N SER A 142 -20.48 2.56 -22.88
CA SER A 142 -21.80 3.07 -22.43
C SER A 142 -22.08 4.50 -22.92
N SER A 143 -21.05 5.32 -23.10
CA SER A 143 -21.17 6.67 -23.69
C SER A 143 -21.34 6.65 -25.21
N ARG A 144 -20.81 5.63 -25.91
CA ARG A 144 -21.09 5.41 -27.34
C ARG A 144 -22.50 4.87 -27.60
N SER A 145 -22.97 3.91 -26.81
CA SER A 145 -24.34 3.38 -26.95
C SER A 145 -25.40 4.47 -26.79
N ARG A 146 -25.25 5.41 -25.85
CA ARG A 146 -26.19 6.54 -25.70
C ARG A 146 -26.22 7.50 -26.88
N LYS A 147 -25.13 7.61 -27.66
CA LYS A 147 -25.10 8.47 -28.85
C LYS A 147 -25.74 7.82 -30.07
N GLU A 148 -25.80 6.49 -30.12
CA GLU A 148 -26.46 5.77 -31.21
C GLU A 148 -27.98 5.70 -31.01
N ASP A 149 -28.46 5.76 -29.77
CA ASP A 149 -29.90 5.79 -29.45
C ASP A 149 -30.56 7.18 -29.66
N GLU A 150 -29.78 8.24 -29.95
CA GLU A 150 -30.26 9.61 -30.16
C GLU A 150 -30.29 10.05 -31.64
N ILE A 151 -30.05 9.14 -32.60
CA ILE A 151 -30.06 9.43 -34.06
C ILE A 151 -31.22 8.71 -34.76
#